data_AF-A0A8T3WC77-F1
#
_entry.id   AF-A0A8T3WC77-F1
#
_cell.length_a   1.000
_cell.length_b   1.000
_cell.length_c   1.000
_cell.angle_alpha   90.00
_cell.angle_beta   90.00
_cell.angle_gamma   90.00
#
_symmetry.space_group_name_H-M   'P 1'
#
loop_
_entity.id
_entity.type
_entity.pdbx_description
1 polymer ?
#
loop_
_entity_poly.entity_id
_entity_poly.type
_entity_poly.pdbx_seq_one_letter_code
_entity_poly.pdbx_strand_id
1 'polypeptide(L)'
;MYQDPDHMMFVLENVKEQIEKNTEKHISHISGSSFNNMINNLQEVYEGAVGTNEEVVAVLKGKNTQKHISFLFKNTKKEILLSSSSAKEHFDLLENIKNKQKNIEVRVISGKELLAGNKGAIPRVCIVDENVVIFPVDAKDTHPDYDVGIWVKNRNIARFFKKLLSD
;
A
#
# COMPACT_ATOMS: atom_id res chain seq x y z
N MET A 1 8.88 -45.02 -1.58
CA MET A 1 7.70 -44.40 -0.96
C MET A 1 6.84 -43.85 -2.10
N TYR A 2 5.80 -44.58 -2.49
CA TYR A 2 4.79 -44.07 -3.40
C TYR A 2 3.91 -43.10 -2.60
N GLN A 3 3.84 -41.83 -3.01
CA GLN A 3 2.83 -40.92 -2.49
C GLN A 3 1.46 -41.41 -2.97
N ASP A 4 0.52 -41.52 -2.04
CA ASP A 4 -0.86 -41.91 -2.31
C ASP A 4 -1.51 -40.92 -3.30
N PRO A 5 -1.94 -41.37 -4.49
CA PRO A 5 -2.56 -40.51 -5.50
C PRO A 5 -3.78 -39.75 -4.99
N ASP A 6 -4.54 -40.36 -4.07
CA ASP A 6 -5.75 -39.75 -3.51
C ASP A 6 -5.39 -38.61 -2.55
N HIS A 7 -4.28 -38.73 -1.83
CA HIS A 7 -3.76 -37.65 -1.00
C HIS A 7 -3.29 -36.46 -1.83
N MET A 8 -2.65 -36.70 -2.97
CA MET A 8 -2.22 -35.64 -3.88
C MET A 8 -3.41 -34.90 -4.50
N MET A 9 -4.44 -35.64 -4.92
CA MET A 9 -5.68 -35.06 -5.43
C MET A 9 -6.40 -34.19 -4.38
N PHE A 10 -6.52 -34.67 -3.15
CA PHE A 10 -7.13 -33.91 -2.05
C PHE A 10 -6.38 -32.60 -1.73
N VAL A 11 -5.04 -32.61 -1.79
CA VAL A 11 -4.24 -31.41 -1.60
C VAL A 11 -4.46 -30.41 -2.74
N LEU A 12 -4.52 -30.86 -3.98
CA LEU A 12 -4.75 -30.00 -5.14
C LEU A 12 -6.15 -29.36 -5.12
N GLU A 13 -7.18 -30.11 -4.75
CA GLU A 13 -8.55 -29.61 -4.63
C GLU A 13 -8.64 -28.51 -3.56
N ASN A 14 -8.04 -28.72 -2.39
CA ASN A 14 -7.99 -27.72 -1.32
C ASN A 14 -7.24 -26.44 -1.73
N VAL A 15 -6.12 -26.58 -2.44
CA VAL A 15 -5.36 -25.43 -2.93
C VAL A 15 -6.20 -24.63 -3.93
N LYS A 16 -6.90 -25.30 -4.84
CA LYS A 16 -7.80 -24.68 -5.81
C LYS A 16 -8.93 -23.91 -5.11
N GLU A 17 -9.63 -24.52 -4.17
CA GLU A 17 -10.71 -23.87 -3.41
C GLU A 17 -10.22 -22.62 -2.67
N GLN A 18 -9.03 -22.67 -2.07
CA GLN A 18 -8.43 -21.51 -1.41
C GLN A 18 -8.12 -20.38 -2.39
N ILE A 19 -7.58 -20.69 -3.57
CA ILE A 19 -7.30 -19.71 -4.62
C ILE A 19 -8.59 -19.05 -5.09
N GLU A 20 -9.64 -19.84 -5.35
CA GLU A 20 -10.94 -19.33 -5.79
C GLU A 20 -11.55 -18.39 -4.74
N LYS A 21 -11.59 -18.84 -3.47
CA LYS A 21 -12.13 -18.03 -2.37
C LYS A 21 -11.37 -16.73 -2.15
N ASN A 22 -10.05 -16.76 -2.22
CA ASN A 22 -9.23 -15.54 -2.08
C ASN A 22 -9.45 -14.60 -3.27
N THR A 23 -9.57 -15.14 -4.47
CA THR A 23 -9.83 -14.35 -5.69
C THR A 23 -11.18 -13.66 -5.59
N GLU A 24 -12.25 -14.35 -5.20
CA GLU A 24 -13.57 -13.76 -4.99
C GLU A 24 -13.56 -12.66 -3.94
N LYS A 25 -12.84 -12.86 -2.82
CA LYS A 25 -12.66 -11.85 -1.77
C LYS A 25 -12.02 -10.58 -2.33
N HIS A 26 -10.97 -10.70 -3.14
CA HIS A 26 -10.31 -9.56 -3.76
C HIS A 26 -11.18 -8.84 -4.79
N ILE A 27 -11.89 -9.58 -5.65
CA ILE A 27 -12.84 -9.02 -6.61
C ILE A 27 -13.92 -8.23 -5.88
N SER A 28 -14.50 -8.81 -4.82
CA SER A 28 -15.50 -8.16 -3.97
C SER A 28 -14.97 -6.85 -3.38
N HIS A 29 -13.74 -6.85 -2.85
CA HIS A 29 -13.12 -5.65 -2.30
C HIS A 29 -12.94 -4.54 -3.36
N ILE A 30 -12.41 -4.88 -4.53
CA ILE A 30 -12.18 -3.92 -5.64
C ILE A 30 -13.50 -3.39 -6.18
N SER A 31 -14.52 -4.23 -6.30
CA SER A 31 -15.87 -3.83 -6.72
C SER A 31 -16.64 -3.06 -5.64
N GLY A 32 -16.13 -3.04 -4.41
CA GLY A 32 -16.76 -2.43 -3.25
C GLY A 32 -16.81 -0.91 -3.33
N SER A 33 -17.85 -0.33 -2.74
CA SER A 33 -18.07 1.13 -2.67
C SER A 33 -16.89 1.86 -2.03
N SER A 34 -16.24 1.27 -1.03
CA SER A 34 -15.05 1.86 -0.39
C SER A 34 -13.89 2.07 -1.37
N PHE A 35 -13.62 1.09 -2.24
CA PHE A 35 -12.55 1.20 -3.23
C PHE A 35 -12.94 2.20 -4.33
N ASN A 36 -14.16 2.11 -4.84
CA ASN A 36 -14.68 3.03 -5.86
C ASN A 36 -14.68 4.49 -5.37
N ASN A 37 -15.07 4.75 -4.11
CA ASN A 37 -15.00 6.08 -3.52
C ASN A 37 -13.56 6.59 -3.45
N MET A 38 -12.59 5.73 -3.12
CA MET A 38 -11.17 6.10 -3.15
C MET A 38 -10.73 6.49 -4.56
N ILE A 39 -11.12 5.72 -5.58
CA ILE A 39 -10.79 6.02 -6.99
C ILE A 39 -11.45 7.34 -7.44
N ASN A 40 -12.73 7.55 -7.13
CA ASN A 40 -13.43 8.79 -7.47
C ASN A 40 -12.77 10.01 -6.80
N ASN A 41 -12.42 9.90 -5.52
CA ASN A 41 -11.71 10.97 -4.81
C ASN A 41 -10.34 11.26 -5.43
N LEU A 42 -9.61 10.22 -5.85
CA LEU A 42 -8.33 10.39 -6.56
C LEU A 42 -8.52 11.09 -7.89
N GLN A 43 -9.58 10.74 -8.62
CA GLN A 43 -9.92 11.35 -9.90
C GLN A 43 -10.32 12.82 -9.73
N GLU A 44 -11.13 13.16 -8.73
CA GLU A 44 -11.48 14.56 -8.40
C GLU A 44 -10.25 15.40 -8.04
N VAL A 45 -9.31 14.83 -7.26
CA VAL A 45 -8.04 15.49 -6.91
C VAL A 45 -7.17 15.69 -8.16
N TYR A 46 -7.16 14.74 -9.08
CA TYR A 46 -6.44 14.82 -10.34
C TYR A 46 -7.03 15.89 -11.27
N GLU A 47 -8.34 15.87 -11.48
CA GLU A 47 -9.07 16.82 -12.33
C GLU A 47 -9.03 18.26 -11.75
N GLY A 48 -9.01 18.40 -10.42
CA GLY A 48 -8.81 19.69 -9.74
C GLY A 48 -7.37 20.20 -9.75
N ALA A 49 -6.39 19.38 -10.15
CA ALA A 49 -4.97 19.67 -10.08
C ALA A 49 -4.34 20.10 -11.42
N VAL A 50 -5.13 20.28 -12.48
CA VAL A 50 -4.66 20.61 -13.84
C VAL A 50 -3.70 21.80 -13.83
N GLY A 51 -2.39 21.49 -13.90
CA GLY A 51 -1.29 22.43 -13.76
C GLY A 51 0.06 21.74 -13.82
N THR A 52 0.56 21.54 -15.05
CA THR A 52 1.97 21.41 -15.47
C THR A 52 2.97 20.80 -14.47
N ASN A 53 2.70 19.62 -13.95
CA ASN A 53 3.75 18.80 -13.33
C ASN A 53 3.85 17.48 -14.11
N GLU A 54 5.06 16.96 -14.27
CA GLU A 54 5.28 15.59 -14.78
C GLU A 54 4.68 14.61 -13.77
N GLU A 55 3.42 14.25 -13.99
CA GLU A 55 2.69 13.27 -13.18
C GLU A 55 3.12 11.88 -13.61
N VAL A 56 3.89 11.21 -12.76
CA VAL A 56 4.30 9.83 -12.99
C VAL A 56 3.42 8.92 -12.17
N VAL A 57 2.72 8.01 -12.85
CA VAL A 57 1.95 6.92 -12.25
C VAL A 57 2.50 5.60 -12.74
N ALA A 58 2.78 4.67 -11.83
CA ALA A 58 3.21 3.32 -12.20
C ALA A 58 2.65 2.27 -11.24
N VAL A 59 2.49 1.05 -11.77
CA VAL A 59 2.12 -0.12 -10.97
C VAL A 59 3.38 -0.91 -10.62
N LEU A 60 3.63 -1.06 -9.33
CA LEU A 60 4.67 -1.87 -8.73
C LEU A 60 4.10 -3.25 -8.38
N LYS A 61 4.85 -4.32 -8.65
CA LYS A 61 4.40 -5.70 -8.40
C LYS A 61 5.46 -6.52 -7.67
N GLY A 62 5.00 -7.31 -6.71
CA GLY A 62 5.78 -8.25 -5.91
C GLY A 62 6.99 -7.61 -5.24
N LYS A 63 8.13 -8.29 -5.32
CA LYS A 63 9.41 -7.84 -4.73
C LYS A 63 9.87 -6.46 -5.21
N ASN A 64 9.39 -5.97 -6.36
CA ASN A 64 9.77 -4.65 -6.86
C ASN A 64 9.17 -3.51 -6.03
N THR A 65 8.01 -3.73 -5.40
CA THR A 65 7.37 -2.74 -4.53
C THR A 65 8.26 -2.41 -3.33
N GLN A 66 8.77 -3.45 -2.67
CA GLN A 66 9.67 -3.34 -1.51
C GLN A 66 11.00 -2.66 -1.86
N LYS A 67 11.58 -3.01 -3.01
CA LYS A 67 12.80 -2.36 -3.54
C LYS A 67 12.57 -0.88 -3.84
N HIS A 68 11.42 -0.55 -4.44
CA HIS A 68 11.08 0.82 -4.78
C HIS A 68 10.88 1.68 -3.52
N ILE A 69 10.18 1.18 -2.51
CA ILE A 69 10.01 1.90 -1.23
C ILE A 69 11.36 2.11 -0.55
N SER A 70 12.21 1.09 -0.52
CA SER A 70 13.57 1.22 0.02
C SER A 70 14.40 2.27 -0.74
N PHE A 71 14.22 2.36 -2.06
CA PHE A 71 14.84 3.41 -2.87
C PHE A 71 14.29 4.79 -2.51
N LEU A 72 12.98 4.97 -2.38
CA LEU A 72 12.38 6.24 -1.98
C LEU A 72 12.89 6.69 -0.60
N PHE A 73 12.92 5.77 0.37
CA PHE A 73 13.40 6.03 1.73
C PHE A 73 14.85 6.50 1.78
N LYS A 74 15.76 5.87 1.03
CA LYS A 74 17.17 6.28 0.98
C LYS A 74 17.39 7.64 0.34
N ASN A 75 16.48 8.07 -0.53
CA ASN A 75 16.59 9.31 -1.30
C ASN A 75 15.66 10.43 -0.77
N THR A 76 14.95 10.19 0.33
CA THR A 76 14.06 11.19 0.91
C THR A 76 14.86 12.38 1.42
N LYS A 77 14.26 13.57 1.33
CA LYS A 77 14.90 14.83 1.73
C LYS A 77 14.22 15.50 2.91
N LYS A 78 12.93 15.26 3.11
CA LYS A 78 12.12 15.97 4.10
C LYS A 78 11.38 15.02 5.01
N GLU A 79 10.54 14.15 4.44
CA GLU A 79 9.58 13.41 5.26
C GLU A 79 9.24 12.02 4.71
N ILE A 80 8.93 11.12 5.66
CA ILE A 80 8.33 9.81 5.43
C ILE A 80 7.09 9.70 6.32
N LEU A 81 5.93 9.46 5.71
CA LEU A 81 4.66 9.17 6.39
C LEU A 81 4.16 7.78 5.99
N LEU A 82 3.82 6.95 6.97
CA LEU A 82 3.46 5.55 6.74
C LEU A 82 2.23 5.16 7.56
N SER A 83 1.35 4.34 6.98
CA SER A 83 0.39 3.58 7.78
C SER A 83 1.10 2.49 8.60
N SER A 84 0.57 2.13 9.77
CA SER A 84 1.18 1.15 10.67
C SER A 84 1.37 -0.24 10.06
N SER A 85 0.53 -0.62 9.10
CA SER A 85 0.67 -1.86 8.33
C SER A 85 1.94 -1.84 7.47
N SER A 86 2.19 -0.74 6.74
CA SER A 86 3.40 -0.54 5.94
C SER A 86 4.67 -0.45 6.78
N ALA A 87 4.60 0.15 7.98
CA ALA A 87 5.79 0.40 8.79
C ALA A 87 6.45 -0.88 9.34
N LYS A 88 5.67 -1.92 9.63
CA LYS A 88 6.20 -3.20 10.14
C LYS A 88 7.14 -3.88 9.15
N GLU A 89 6.83 -3.81 7.86
CA GLU A 89 7.63 -4.41 6.79
C GLU A 89 8.97 -3.69 6.56
N HIS A 90 9.09 -2.45 7.07
CA HIS A 90 10.24 -1.58 6.82
C HIS A 90 10.92 -1.04 8.07
N PHE A 91 10.63 -1.63 9.23
CA PHE A 91 11.04 -1.10 10.54
C PHE A 91 12.56 -0.87 10.63
N ASP A 92 13.36 -1.86 10.27
CA ASP A 92 14.83 -1.78 10.31
C ASP A 92 15.38 -0.66 9.41
N LEU A 93 14.74 -0.46 8.24
CA LEU A 93 15.16 0.56 7.29
C LEU A 93 14.81 1.97 7.80
N LEU A 94 13.67 2.11 8.48
CA LEU A 94 13.22 3.36 9.11
C LEU A 94 14.08 3.74 10.32
N GLU A 95 14.45 2.78 11.18
CA GLU A 95 15.37 3.05 12.28
C GLU A 95 16.74 3.52 11.78
N ASN A 96 17.25 2.86 10.74
CA ASN A 96 18.51 3.26 10.11
C ASN A 96 18.46 4.70 9.56
N ILE A 97 17.34 5.11 8.98
CA ILE A 97 17.15 6.48 8.47
C ILE A 97 17.05 7.49 9.61
N LYS A 98 16.25 7.20 10.63
CA LYS A 98 16.16 8.05 11.84
C LYS A 98 17.52 8.27 12.49
N ASN A 99 18.37 7.23 12.53
CA ASN A 99 19.69 7.30 13.13
C ASN A 99 20.71 8.06 12.27
N LYS A 100 20.66 7.92 10.94
CA LYS A 100 21.65 8.50 10.02
C LYS A 100 21.30 9.90 9.51
N GLN A 101 20.02 10.23 9.41
CA GLN A 101 19.53 11.45 8.77
C GLN A 101 18.54 12.16 9.69
N LYS A 102 19.08 12.85 10.71
CA LYS A 102 18.30 13.53 11.76
C LYS A 102 17.39 14.67 11.27
N ASN A 103 17.55 15.09 10.03
CA ASN A 103 16.77 16.13 9.38
C ASN A 103 15.51 15.61 8.67
N ILE A 104 15.32 14.29 8.60
CA ILE A 104 14.12 13.68 7.99
C ILE A 104 13.10 13.39 9.09
N GLU A 105 11.89 13.88 8.87
CA GLU A 105 10.76 13.58 9.72
C GLU A 105 10.14 12.23 9.34
N VAL A 106 10.11 11.28 10.28
CA VAL A 106 9.52 9.95 10.05
C VAL A 106 8.34 9.75 11.00
N ARG A 107 7.14 9.70 10.42
CA ARG A 107 5.87 9.50 11.14
C ARG A 107 5.22 8.18 10.72
N VAL A 108 4.79 7.40 11.72
CA VAL A 108 4.03 6.18 11.53
C VAL A 108 2.67 6.38 12.17
N ILE A 109 1.61 6.27 11.38
CA ILE A 109 0.25 6.48 11.87
C ILE A 109 -0.36 5.13 12.17
N SER A 110 -0.77 4.96 13.42
CA SER A 110 -1.41 3.74 13.86
C SER A 110 -2.86 3.73 13.38
N GLY A 111 -3.32 2.58 12.88
CA GLY A 111 -4.69 2.46 12.39
C GLY A 111 -5.77 2.76 13.43
N LYS A 112 -5.42 2.95 14.72
CA LYS A 112 -6.35 3.31 15.80
C LYS A 112 -6.65 4.81 15.88
N GLU A 113 -5.74 5.67 15.41
CA GLU A 113 -5.87 7.13 15.55
C GLU A 113 -6.87 7.74 14.55
N LEU A 114 -7.08 7.09 13.39
CA LEU A 114 -8.00 7.55 12.33
C LEU A 114 -9.41 6.91 12.41
N LEU A 115 -9.64 5.97 13.34
CA LEU A 115 -10.88 5.18 13.45
C LEU A 115 -11.96 5.82 14.34
N ALA A 116 -11.77 7.04 14.82
CA ALA A 116 -12.81 7.73 15.60
C ALA A 116 -14.06 8.10 14.77
N GLY A 117 -13.97 8.11 13.43
CA GLY A 117 -15.06 8.57 12.55
C GLY A 117 -15.60 7.57 11.51
N ASN A 118 -14.78 6.67 10.96
CA ASN A 118 -15.20 5.79 9.86
C ASN A 118 -14.75 4.34 10.09
N LYS A 119 -15.70 3.40 10.07
CA LYS A 119 -15.47 1.94 10.18
C LYS A 119 -14.84 1.33 8.90
N GLY A 120 -13.98 2.07 8.20
CA GLY A 120 -13.27 1.62 7.01
C GLY A 120 -11.85 1.20 7.34
N ALA A 121 -11.33 0.17 6.66
CA ALA A 121 -9.91 -0.17 6.75
C ALA A 121 -9.07 0.98 6.17
N ILE A 122 -8.10 1.47 6.93
CA ILE A 122 -7.19 2.53 6.45
C ILE A 122 -6.34 1.93 5.33
N PRO A 123 -6.31 2.56 4.14
CA PRO A 123 -5.52 2.07 3.03
C PRO A 123 -4.05 1.99 3.44
N ARG A 124 -3.41 0.86 3.13
CA ARG A 124 -1.97 0.72 3.35
C ARG A 124 -1.27 1.67 2.39
N VAL A 125 -0.63 2.70 2.94
CA VAL A 125 -0.06 3.79 2.13
C VAL A 125 1.29 4.21 2.71
N CYS A 126 2.16 4.65 1.81
CA CYS A 126 3.47 5.19 2.11
C CYS A 126 3.62 6.51 1.35
N ILE A 127 3.99 7.57 2.04
CA ILE A 127 4.27 8.88 1.45
C ILE A 127 5.70 9.25 1.75
N VAL A 128 6.46 9.57 0.72
CA VAL A 128 7.87 9.98 0.81
C VAL A 128 8.06 11.25 0.01
N ASP A 129 8.23 12.37 0.72
CA ASP A 129 8.18 13.72 0.16
C ASP A 129 6.90 13.97 -0.67
N GLU A 130 7.00 13.90 -2.00
CA GLU A 130 5.89 14.08 -2.97
C GLU A 130 5.48 12.78 -3.67
N ASN A 131 6.08 11.65 -3.28
CA ASN A 131 5.76 10.33 -3.80
C ASN A 131 4.76 9.65 -2.88
N VAL A 132 3.72 9.07 -3.46
CA VAL A 132 2.74 8.25 -2.76
C VAL A 132 2.79 6.84 -3.33
N VAL A 133 2.84 5.83 -2.46
CA VAL A 133 2.68 4.43 -2.82
C VAL A 133 1.46 3.90 -2.07
N ILE A 134 0.43 3.52 -2.83
CA ILE A 134 -0.84 3.02 -2.32
C ILE A 134 -0.90 1.52 -2.56
N PHE A 135 -1.30 0.76 -1.55
CA PHE A 135 -1.50 -0.68 -1.67
C PHE A 135 -3.00 -0.96 -1.61
N PRO A 136 -3.60 -1.41 -2.73
CA PRO A 136 -5.03 -1.63 -2.82
C PRO A 136 -5.50 -2.91 -2.10
N VAL A 137 -4.56 -3.77 -1.66
CA VAL A 137 -4.86 -5.04 -0.98
C VAL A 137 -4.20 -5.09 0.40
N ASP A 138 -4.91 -5.70 1.36
CA ASP A 138 -4.40 -5.92 2.72
C ASP A 138 -3.22 -6.91 2.68
N ALA A 139 -2.18 -6.59 3.46
CA ALA A 139 -0.99 -7.42 3.64
C ALA A 139 -1.34 -8.81 4.22
N LYS A 140 -2.42 -8.92 5.01
CA LYS A 140 -2.82 -10.20 5.60
C LYS A 140 -3.31 -11.23 4.59
N ASP A 141 -3.84 -10.76 3.46
CA ASP A 141 -4.47 -11.59 2.45
C ASP A 141 -3.58 -11.75 1.21
N THR A 142 -2.37 -11.16 1.20
CA THR A 142 -1.53 -11.10 0.00
C THR A 142 -0.13 -11.61 0.28
N HIS A 143 0.32 -12.63 -0.46
CA HIS A 143 1.72 -13.05 -0.42
C HIS A 143 2.62 -11.91 -0.94
N PRO A 144 3.79 -11.64 -0.33
CA PRO A 144 4.66 -10.52 -0.73
C PRO A 144 5.05 -10.52 -2.22
N ASP A 145 5.14 -11.70 -2.85
CA ASP A 145 5.46 -11.82 -4.28
C ASP A 145 4.29 -11.43 -5.21
N TYR A 146 3.07 -11.39 -4.69
CA TYR A 146 1.85 -10.99 -5.42
C TYR A 146 1.34 -9.61 -5.01
N ASP A 147 2.05 -8.94 -4.10
CA ASP A 147 1.66 -7.62 -3.62
C ASP A 147 1.71 -6.57 -4.74
N VAL A 148 0.76 -5.65 -4.75
CA VAL A 148 0.65 -4.61 -5.79
C VAL A 148 0.69 -3.25 -5.11
N GLY A 149 1.55 -2.37 -5.61
CA GLY A 149 1.60 -0.97 -5.20
C GLY A 149 1.29 -0.07 -6.37
N ILE A 150 0.54 0.99 -6.15
CA ILE A 150 0.34 2.08 -7.11
C ILE A 150 1.23 3.22 -6.66
N TRP A 151 2.29 3.50 -7.41
CA TRP A 151 3.15 4.65 -7.18
C TRP A 151 2.65 5.84 -7.97
N VAL A 152 2.55 6.98 -7.29
CA VAL A 152 2.13 8.26 -7.82
C VAL A 152 3.11 9.33 -7.37
N LYS A 153 3.78 10.01 -8.29
CA LYS A 153 4.57 11.21 -8.01
C LYS A 153 3.76 12.44 -8.38
N ASN A 154 3.07 12.99 -7.38
CA ASN A 154 2.25 14.17 -7.54
C ASN A 154 2.09 14.88 -6.19
N ARG A 155 2.47 16.16 -6.13
CA ARG A 155 2.41 16.97 -4.91
C ARG A 155 0.99 17.10 -4.35
N ASN A 156 -0.02 17.24 -5.21
CA ASN A 156 -1.41 17.41 -4.79
C ASN A 156 -1.97 16.11 -4.20
N ILE A 157 -1.67 14.96 -4.82
CA ILE A 157 -2.06 13.65 -4.30
C ILE A 157 -1.33 13.36 -2.98
N ALA A 158 -0.03 13.68 -2.88
CA ALA A 158 0.71 13.58 -1.63
C ALA A 158 0.09 14.44 -0.52
N ARG A 159 -0.32 15.69 -0.83
CA ARG A 159 -0.99 16.58 0.12
C ARG A 159 -2.35 16.01 0.57
N PHE A 160 -3.14 15.47 -0.36
CA PHE A 160 -4.42 14.84 -0.06
C PHE A 160 -4.24 13.69 0.94
N PHE A 161 -3.34 12.74 0.65
CA PHE A 161 -3.12 11.61 1.55
C PHE A 161 -2.52 12.03 2.89
N LYS A 162 -1.63 13.03 2.92
CA LYS A 162 -1.13 13.57 4.20
C LYS A 162 -2.26 14.11 5.06
N LYS A 163 -3.21 14.84 4.45
CA LYS A 163 -4.38 15.36 5.15
C LYS A 163 -5.29 14.22 5.64
N LEU A 164 -5.61 13.27 4.75
CA LEU A 164 -6.41 12.08 5.08
C LEU A 164 -5.83 11.26 6.24
N LEU A 165 -4.51 11.30 6.39
CA LEU A 165 -3.76 10.58 7.41
C LEU A 165 -3.51 11.37 8.70
N SER A 166 -3.73 12.69 8.68
CA SER A 166 -3.48 13.58 9.83
C SER A 166 -4.77 14.06 10.51
N ASP A 167 -5.92 13.94 9.85
CA ASP A 167 -7.27 14.26 10.36
C ASP A 167 -7.94 13.04 11.00
#